data_AF-A0A497RLD6-F1
#
_entry.id   AF-A0A497RLD6-F1
#
_cell.length_a   1.000
_cell.length_b   1.000
_cell.length_c   1.000
_cell.angle_alpha   90.00
_cell.angle_beta   90.00
_cell.angle_gamma   90.00
#
_symmetry.space_group_name_H-M   'P 1'
#
loop_
_entity.id
_entity.type
_entity.pdbx_description
1 polymer ?
#
loop_
_entity_poly.entity_id
_entity_poly.type
_entity_poly.pdbx_seq_one_letter_code
_entity_poly.pdbx_strand_id
1 'polypeptide(L)'
;MFICFSICSKVLSSPLVKIVILAILGFSVGPTVILSMLNLLLVNMEATLCRTPGLCSTKAVKIWALIFRIYLVSRVSIKTISLRLYKMPKAEDKGNWKMGDEYPEVGEFVIGTVQSIFKQGAFITLDEYGNKKGMLHLSEISLKWVRNIRDYVREGQKVVLQVLSVNPERGHIDLSLRRVSDAQRKRKLQEVKQRQRADKLLKILADELKVSPDEVDNKIGKKLLKEFDSLYEGLEAIAGDDKIVDRLSLNEKWKSALIDIVKKNIKPPFVYITGYVELRSYEPNGVNIIKESLKKIENYKTDSDFEIEVGYVSPPIYRVKVRSKDYKSAEKLLRNAIEKGINYIEKNSGIGEFHRKIEEVRK
;
A
#
# COMPACT_ATOMS: atom_id res chain seq x y z
N MET A 1 40.85 -70.98 -16.76
CA MET A 1 40.57 -70.65 -15.34
C MET A 1 41.64 -69.74 -14.69
N PHE A 2 42.87 -69.65 -15.23
CA PHE A 2 43.93 -68.76 -14.70
C PHE A 2 43.92 -67.30 -15.21
N ILE A 3 43.13 -66.97 -16.24
CA ILE A 3 43.03 -65.60 -16.78
C ILE A 3 41.94 -64.77 -16.05
N CYS A 4 40.88 -65.41 -15.55
CA CYS A 4 39.85 -64.73 -14.74
C CYS A 4 40.37 -64.28 -13.37
N PHE A 5 41.35 -64.97 -12.79
CA PHE A 5 41.92 -64.59 -11.48
C PHE A 5 42.84 -63.36 -11.57
N SER A 6 43.53 -63.17 -12.70
CA SER A 6 44.44 -62.02 -12.91
C SER A 6 43.69 -60.70 -13.13
N ILE A 7 42.52 -60.77 -13.78
CA ILE A 7 41.68 -59.58 -14.04
C ILE A 7 40.92 -59.16 -12.77
N CYS A 8 40.52 -60.11 -11.91
CA CYS A 8 39.83 -59.81 -10.65
C CYS A 8 40.74 -59.13 -9.61
N SER A 9 42.04 -59.48 -9.57
CA SER A 9 43.02 -58.87 -8.66
C SER A 9 43.37 -57.41 -9.00
N LYS A 10 43.37 -57.03 -10.29
CA LYS A 10 43.66 -55.65 -10.74
C LYS A 10 42.49 -54.68 -10.57
N VAL A 11 41.25 -55.18 -10.54
CA VAL A 11 40.07 -54.33 -10.30
C VAL A 11 39.97 -53.95 -8.83
N LEU A 12 40.31 -54.87 -7.92
CA LEU A 12 40.33 -54.62 -6.46
C LEU A 12 41.48 -53.72 -5.97
N SER A 13 42.56 -53.57 -6.74
CA SER A 13 43.70 -52.72 -6.37
C SER A 13 43.59 -51.27 -6.86
N SER A 14 42.51 -50.94 -7.58
CA SER A 14 42.28 -49.58 -8.06
C SER A 14 41.97 -48.61 -6.90
N PRO A 15 42.57 -47.41 -6.87
CA PRO A 15 42.39 -46.44 -5.78
C PRO A 15 40.92 -46.02 -5.61
N LEU A 16 40.12 -46.11 -6.68
CA LEU A 16 38.69 -45.82 -6.68
C LEU A 16 37.86 -46.79 -5.83
N VAL A 17 38.19 -48.08 -5.80
CA VAL A 17 37.45 -49.08 -5.00
C VAL A 17 37.73 -48.90 -3.51
N LYS A 18 38.97 -48.51 -3.15
CA LYS A 18 39.32 -48.17 -1.76
C LYS A 18 38.59 -46.92 -1.26
N ILE A 19 38.39 -45.91 -2.12
CA ILE A 19 37.65 -44.69 -1.78
C ILE A 19 36.15 -44.97 -1.55
N VAL A 20 35.55 -45.88 -2.33
CA VAL A 20 34.14 -46.30 -2.13
C VAL A 20 33.96 -47.09 -0.83
N ILE A 21 34.91 -47.95 -0.46
CA ILE A 21 34.88 -48.69 0.81
C ILE A 21 35.09 -47.74 2.01
N LEU A 22 35.94 -46.72 1.88
CA LEU A 22 36.14 -45.67 2.89
C LEU A 22 34.91 -44.75 3.05
N ALA A 23 34.14 -44.51 1.98
CA ALA A 23 32.89 -43.76 2.04
C ALA A 23 31.75 -44.53 2.74
N ILE A 24 31.73 -45.87 2.63
CA ILE A 24 30.74 -46.73 3.32
C ILE A 24 31.04 -46.83 4.83
N LEU A 25 32.29 -46.64 5.25
CA LEU A 25 32.72 -46.67 6.66
C LEU A 25 32.57 -45.33 7.42
N GLY A 26 31.88 -44.35 6.84
CA GLY A 26 31.34 -43.22 7.61
C GLY A 26 32.27 -42.03 7.83
N PHE A 27 33.07 -41.63 6.84
CA PHE A 27 33.71 -40.30 6.84
C PHE A 27 32.96 -39.31 5.93
N SER A 28 32.69 -38.11 6.47
CA SER A 28 31.94 -37.01 5.88
C SER A 28 32.52 -36.55 4.53
N VAL A 29 31.87 -36.91 3.43
CA VAL A 29 32.08 -36.29 2.12
C VAL A 29 30.71 -35.93 1.51
N GLY A 30 30.55 -34.66 1.12
CA GLY A 30 29.26 -34.10 0.69
C GLY A 30 28.70 -34.69 -0.62
N PRO A 31 27.37 -34.60 -0.82
CA PRO A 31 26.63 -35.33 -1.86
C PRO A 31 27.00 -34.94 -3.31
N THR A 32 27.60 -33.77 -3.52
CA THR A 32 28.03 -33.30 -4.85
C THR A 32 29.24 -34.06 -5.38
N VAL A 33 30.14 -34.50 -4.50
CA VAL A 33 31.33 -35.29 -4.88
C VAL A 33 30.91 -36.69 -5.30
N ILE A 34 29.93 -37.28 -4.60
CA ILE A 34 29.39 -38.61 -4.90
C ILE A 34 28.71 -38.63 -6.27
N LEU A 35 27.95 -37.58 -6.62
CA LEU A 35 27.30 -37.47 -7.93
C LEU A 35 28.31 -37.35 -9.08
N SER A 36 29.41 -36.62 -8.89
CA SER A 36 30.46 -36.49 -9.91
C SER A 36 31.22 -37.80 -10.14
N MET A 37 31.45 -38.59 -9.09
CA MET A 37 32.15 -39.87 -9.21
C MET A 37 31.27 -40.98 -9.81
N LEU A 38 29.96 -40.96 -9.54
CA LEU A 38 29.02 -41.87 -10.21
C LEU A 38 28.94 -41.62 -11.72
N ASN A 39 28.99 -40.35 -12.13
CA ASN A 39 28.92 -39.97 -13.54
C ASN A 39 30.19 -40.40 -14.32
N LEU A 40 31.36 -40.34 -13.68
CA LEU A 40 32.62 -40.80 -14.26
C LEU A 40 32.70 -42.34 -14.39
N LEU A 41 32.06 -43.07 -13.49
CA LEU A 41 31.94 -44.54 -13.52
C LEU A 41 31.00 -45.02 -14.63
N LEU A 42 29.93 -44.26 -14.93
CA LEU A 42 29.00 -44.54 -16.03
C LEU A 42 29.67 -44.40 -17.40
N VAL A 43 30.49 -43.35 -17.59
CA VAL A 43 31.19 -43.11 -18.88
C VAL A 43 32.25 -44.18 -19.16
N ASN A 44 32.93 -44.71 -18.14
CA ASN A 44 33.96 -45.73 -18.33
C ASN A 44 33.41 -47.16 -18.49
N MET A 45 32.16 -47.44 -18.10
CA MET A 45 31.51 -48.75 -18.33
C MET A 45 30.97 -48.91 -19.76
N GLU A 46 30.61 -47.82 -20.45
CA GLU A 46 30.20 -47.88 -21.86
C GLU A 46 31.36 -48.24 -22.80
N ALA A 47 32.61 -47.91 -22.43
CA ALA A 47 33.78 -48.15 -23.27
C ALA A 47 34.27 -49.62 -23.27
N THR A 48 33.84 -50.45 -22.31
CA THR A 48 34.34 -51.83 -22.16
C THR A 48 33.36 -52.92 -22.62
N LEU A 49 32.10 -52.59 -22.92
CA LEU A 49 31.07 -53.57 -23.31
C LEU A 49 30.91 -53.77 -24.84
N CYS A 50 31.65 -53.03 -25.68
CA CYS A 50 31.52 -53.11 -27.14
C CYS A 50 32.59 -53.98 -27.87
N ARG A 51 33.32 -54.84 -27.17
CA ARG A 51 34.28 -55.77 -27.83
C ARG A 51 34.23 -57.19 -27.27
N THR A 52 33.16 -57.92 -27.55
CA THR A 52 33.17 -59.37 -27.89
C THR A 52 31.74 -59.84 -28.21
N PRO A 53 31.52 -60.59 -29.30
CA PRO A 53 30.20 -61.15 -29.58
C PRO A 53 30.02 -62.48 -28.83
N GLY A 54 28.88 -62.62 -28.16
CA GLY A 54 28.39 -63.89 -27.62
C GLY A 54 28.47 -64.01 -26.10
N LEU A 55 27.45 -63.52 -25.40
CA LEU A 55 26.73 -64.29 -24.38
C LEU A 55 25.46 -63.54 -24.00
N CYS A 56 24.35 -63.97 -24.60
CA CYS A 56 23.01 -63.72 -24.08
C CYS A 56 22.76 -64.70 -22.91
N SER A 57 21.81 -64.37 -22.03
CA SER A 57 21.33 -65.14 -20.87
C SER A 57 22.09 -64.94 -19.55
N THR A 58 21.63 -63.98 -18.75
CA THR A 58 21.31 -64.21 -17.33
C THR A 58 20.44 -63.06 -16.80
N LYS A 59 19.75 -63.32 -15.69
CA LYS A 59 18.70 -62.54 -15.02
C LYS A 59 19.02 -61.05 -14.73
N ALA A 60 20.24 -60.58 -14.99
CA ALA A 60 20.68 -59.19 -14.84
C ALA A 60 19.98 -58.22 -15.80
N VAL A 61 19.71 -58.62 -17.05
CA VAL A 61 19.07 -57.76 -18.06
C VAL A 61 17.61 -57.45 -17.72
N LYS A 62 16.90 -58.39 -17.08
CA LYS A 62 15.50 -58.19 -16.66
C LYS A 62 15.37 -57.26 -15.44
N ILE A 63 16.32 -57.31 -14.51
CA ILE A 63 16.34 -56.43 -13.33
C ILE A 63 16.73 -55.00 -13.74
N TRP A 64 17.68 -54.85 -14.68
CA TRP A 64 18.03 -53.54 -15.23
C TRP A 64 16.91 -52.94 -16.09
N ALA A 65 16.16 -53.75 -16.87
CA ALA A 65 15.00 -53.28 -17.62
C ALA A 65 13.84 -52.83 -16.71
N LEU A 66 13.67 -53.42 -15.52
CA LEU A 66 12.65 -53.00 -14.55
C LEU A 66 12.99 -51.64 -13.92
N ILE A 67 14.27 -51.44 -13.57
CA ILE A 67 14.77 -50.17 -13.02
C ILE A 67 14.72 -49.06 -14.09
N PHE A 68 15.04 -49.38 -15.35
CA PHE A 68 14.93 -48.45 -16.48
C PHE A 68 13.46 -48.09 -16.80
N ARG A 69 12.52 -49.03 -16.63
CA ARG A 69 11.07 -48.80 -16.85
C ARG A 69 10.42 -47.97 -15.74
N ILE A 70 10.92 -48.05 -14.51
CA ILE A 70 10.51 -47.16 -13.40
C ILE A 70 11.07 -45.74 -13.60
N TYR A 71 12.28 -45.61 -14.17
CA TYR A 71 12.90 -44.31 -14.45
C TYR A 71 12.32 -43.59 -15.69
N LEU A 72 11.71 -44.33 -16.63
CA LEU A 72 11.10 -43.76 -17.84
C LEU A 72 9.67 -43.23 -17.63
N VAL A 73 8.95 -43.69 -16.60
CA VAL A 73 7.57 -43.23 -16.29
C VAL A 73 7.54 -41.85 -15.63
N SER A 74 8.68 -41.33 -15.15
CA SER A 74 8.80 -39.97 -14.61
C SER A 74 9.28 -38.93 -15.64
N ARG A 75 9.42 -39.27 -16.93
CA ARG A 75 9.93 -38.30 -17.92
C ARG A 75 9.54 -38.51 -19.40
N VAL A 76 8.24 -38.64 -19.73
CA VAL A 76 7.72 -38.36 -21.11
C VAL A 76 6.27 -37.85 -21.00
N SER A 77 6.03 -36.53 -21.05
CA SER A 77 5.61 -35.79 -22.25
C SER A 77 4.42 -36.39 -23.02
N ILE A 78 3.19 -36.10 -22.56
CA ILE A 78 1.98 -36.24 -23.37
C ILE A 78 1.81 -34.93 -24.15
N LYS A 79 2.26 -34.91 -25.41
CA LYS A 79 1.68 -34.05 -26.44
C LYS A 79 0.40 -34.74 -26.92
N THR A 80 -0.74 -34.06 -26.80
CA THR A 80 -1.76 -33.82 -27.85
C THR A 80 -3.08 -33.43 -27.16
N ILE A 81 -3.27 -32.14 -26.83
CA ILE A 81 -4.60 -31.54 -26.70
C ILE A 81 -4.50 -30.11 -27.25
N SER A 82 -5.18 -29.88 -28.38
CA SER A 82 -5.71 -28.61 -28.88
C SER A 82 -5.41 -27.38 -28.01
N LEU A 83 -4.29 -26.71 -28.26
CA LEU A 83 -4.07 -25.33 -27.85
C LEU A 83 -4.89 -24.42 -28.76
N ARG A 84 -6.17 -24.31 -28.41
CA ARG A 84 -7.01 -23.19 -28.82
C ARG A 84 -6.28 -21.94 -28.33
N LEU A 85 -5.74 -21.18 -29.29
CA LEU A 85 -5.23 -19.83 -29.11
C LEU A 85 -6.26 -18.99 -28.35
N TYR A 86 -6.17 -18.97 -27.02
CA TYR A 86 -6.64 -17.83 -26.26
C TYR A 86 -5.64 -16.73 -26.49
N LYS A 87 -5.99 -15.80 -27.38
CA LYS A 87 -5.43 -14.45 -27.36
C LYS A 87 -5.67 -13.91 -25.95
N MET A 88 -4.63 -13.86 -25.12
CA MET A 88 -4.63 -13.02 -23.93
C MET A 88 -4.90 -11.59 -24.42
N PRO A 89 -5.95 -10.89 -23.97
CA PRO A 89 -6.00 -9.45 -24.16
C PRO A 89 -4.81 -8.86 -23.40
N LYS A 90 -4.03 -7.99 -24.06
CA LYS A 90 -3.09 -7.12 -23.34
C LYS A 90 -3.93 -6.23 -22.42
N ALA A 91 -4.08 -6.63 -21.16
CA ALA A 91 -4.64 -5.77 -20.14
C ALA A 91 -3.56 -4.76 -19.76
N GLU A 92 -3.84 -3.48 -20.00
CA GLU A 92 -3.15 -2.42 -19.28
C GLU A 92 -3.53 -2.56 -17.80
N ASP A 93 -2.71 -3.27 -17.02
CA ASP A 93 -2.91 -3.42 -15.58
C ASP A 93 -2.63 -2.08 -14.87
N LYS A 94 -3.68 -1.28 -14.75
CA LYS A 94 -3.69 -0.07 -13.93
C LYS A 94 -3.99 -0.51 -12.50
N GLY A 95 -2.91 -0.64 -11.70
CA GLY A 95 -2.87 -0.79 -10.24
C GLY A 95 -4.23 -1.03 -9.56
N ASN A 96 -4.61 -2.31 -9.46
CA ASN A 96 -5.92 -2.70 -8.97
C ASN A 96 -5.80 -3.27 -7.54
N TRP A 97 -5.91 -2.40 -6.53
CA TRP A 97 -5.93 -2.79 -5.13
C TRP A 97 -7.35 -2.69 -4.56
N LYS A 98 -8.15 -3.68 -4.93
CA LYS A 98 -9.01 -4.41 -4.00
C LYS A 98 -8.64 -5.88 -4.20
N MET A 99 -7.71 -6.38 -3.41
CA MET A 99 -7.42 -7.82 -3.34
C MET A 99 -8.51 -8.46 -2.50
N GLY A 100 -9.60 -8.88 -3.12
CA GLY A 100 -10.68 -9.59 -2.45
C GLY A 100 -11.67 -10.14 -3.45
N ASP A 101 -12.41 -9.24 -4.12
CA ASP A 101 -13.58 -9.67 -4.88
C ASP A 101 -13.54 -9.17 -6.32
N GLU A 102 -13.79 -10.11 -7.24
CA GLU A 102 -13.90 -9.83 -8.67
C GLU A 102 -15.13 -8.94 -8.99
N TYR A 103 -16.03 -8.78 -8.03
CA TYR A 103 -17.28 -8.05 -8.15
C TYR A 103 -17.51 -7.17 -6.91
N PRO A 104 -18.23 -6.03 -7.06
CA PRO A 104 -18.60 -5.20 -5.92
C PRO A 104 -19.64 -5.89 -5.02
N GLU A 105 -19.74 -5.42 -3.78
CA GLU A 105 -20.79 -5.87 -2.86
C GLU A 105 -22.13 -5.16 -3.12
N VAL A 106 -23.23 -5.82 -2.77
CA VAL A 106 -24.56 -5.22 -2.86
C VAL A 106 -24.67 -4.05 -1.87
N GLY A 107 -25.08 -2.89 -2.35
CA GLY A 107 -25.19 -1.66 -1.56
C GLY A 107 -23.94 -0.78 -1.59
N GLU A 108 -22.82 -1.25 -2.15
CA GLU A 108 -21.58 -0.48 -2.28
C GLU A 108 -21.75 0.73 -3.22
N PHE A 109 -21.02 1.81 -2.94
CA PHE A 109 -20.90 2.96 -3.83
C PHE A 109 -19.67 2.82 -4.72
N VAL A 110 -19.88 2.88 -6.03
CA VAL A 110 -18.85 2.68 -7.04
C VAL A 110 -18.77 3.86 -7.99
N ILE A 111 -17.59 4.10 -8.57
CA ILE A 111 -17.42 5.07 -9.66
C ILE A 111 -17.44 4.35 -11.00
N GLY A 112 -18.32 4.84 -11.90
CA GLY A 112 -18.44 4.30 -13.24
C GLY A 112 -18.43 5.38 -14.32
N THR A 113 -17.90 5.01 -15.48
CA THR A 113 -17.91 5.83 -16.70
C THR A 113 -19.03 5.37 -17.63
N VAL A 114 -19.87 6.28 -18.07
CA VAL A 114 -21.01 5.98 -18.95
C VAL A 114 -20.49 5.66 -20.35
N GLN A 115 -20.78 4.47 -20.86
CA GLN A 115 -20.36 4.07 -22.20
C GLN A 115 -21.39 4.44 -23.26
N SER A 116 -22.64 4.04 -23.07
CA SER A 116 -23.69 4.24 -24.06
C SER A 116 -25.06 4.43 -23.38
N ILE A 117 -25.88 5.27 -24.00
CA ILE A 117 -27.21 5.59 -23.51
C ILE A 117 -28.26 5.02 -24.47
N PHE A 118 -29.26 4.33 -23.93
CA PHE A 118 -30.38 3.76 -24.68
C PHE A 118 -31.72 4.20 -24.08
N LYS A 119 -32.85 3.88 -24.73
CA LYS A 119 -34.18 4.36 -24.29
C LYS A 119 -34.58 3.87 -22.89
N GLN A 120 -34.12 2.68 -22.50
CA GLN A 120 -34.47 2.03 -21.23
C GLN A 120 -33.44 2.28 -20.11
N GLY A 121 -32.32 2.94 -20.39
CA GLY A 121 -31.23 3.07 -19.41
C GLY A 121 -29.88 3.48 -20.00
N ALA A 122 -28.81 3.18 -19.27
CA ALA A 122 -27.43 3.43 -19.70
C ALA A 122 -26.52 2.25 -19.32
N PHE A 123 -25.55 1.95 -20.17
CA PHE A 123 -24.46 1.03 -19.85
C PHE A 123 -23.29 1.81 -19.29
N ILE A 124 -22.74 1.33 -18.19
CA ILE A 124 -21.71 2.02 -17.41
C ILE A 124 -20.59 1.03 -17.13
N THR A 125 -19.34 1.43 -17.32
CA THR A 125 -18.19 0.62 -16.90
C THR A 125 -17.65 1.07 -15.56
N LEU A 126 -17.41 0.11 -14.67
CA LEU A 126 -16.89 0.35 -13.33
C LEU A 126 -15.37 0.50 -13.36
N ASP A 127 -14.87 1.69 -13.05
CA ASP A 127 -13.43 2.00 -13.12
C ASP A 127 -12.63 1.22 -12.05
N GLU A 128 -13.25 0.93 -10.91
CA GLU A 128 -12.62 0.28 -9.75
C GLU A 128 -12.51 -1.24 -9.88
N TYR A 129 -13.30 -1.85 -10.77
CA TYR A 129 -13.43 -3.30 -10.93
C TYR A 129 -13.05 -3.76 -12.34
N GLY A 130 -11.93 -3.24 -12.87
CA GLY A 130 -11.40 -3.68 -14.18
C GLY A 130 -12.31 -3.39 -15.37
N ASN A 131 -13.06 -2.29 -15.34
CA ASN A 131 -14.00 -1.87 -16.39
C ASN A 131 -15.14 -2.88 -16.64
N LYS A 132 -15.57 -3.61 -15.61
CA LYS A 132 -16.78 -4.45 -15.68
C LYS A 132 -18.00 -3.63 -16.07
N LYS A 133 -18.91 -4.25 -16.83
CA LYS A 133 -20.12 -3.62 -17.34
C LYS A 133 -21.24 -3.69 -16.29
N GLY A 134 -21.87 -2.56 -16.03
CA GLY A 134 -23.10 -2.45 -15.27
C GLY A 134 -24.19 -1.75 -16.08
N MET A 135 -25.43 -2.02 -15.69
CA MET A 135 -26.62 -1.45 -16.30
C MET A 135 -27.30 -0.51 -15.31
N LEU A 136 -27.62 0.70 -15.76
CA LEU A 136 -28.42 1.66 -15.03
C LEU A 136 -29.81 1.72 -15.67
N HIS A 137 -30.84 1.26 -14.95
CA HIS A 137 -32.22 1.28 -15.44
C HIS A 137 -32.80 2.70 -15.37
N LEU A 138 -33.70 3.07 -16.31
CA LEU A 138 -34.36 4.39 -16.36
C LEU A 138 -35.00 4.80 -15.02
N SER A 139 -35.68 3.86 -14.36
CA SER A 139 -36.33 4.09 -13.04
C SER A 139 -35.35 4.40 -11.91
N GLU A 140 -34.07 4.06 -12.08
CA GLU A 140 -33.02 4.23 -11.07
C GLU A 140 -32.10 5.44 -11.38
N ILE A 141 -32.44 6.25 -12.38
CA ILE A 141 -31.69 7.48 -12.74
C ILE A 141 -32.06 8.65 -11.82
N SER A 142 -33.35 8.85 -11.56
CA SER A 142 -33.85 9.98 -10.77
C SER A 142 -35.05 9.59 -9.92
N LEU A 143 -35.28 10.34 -8.84
CA LEU A 143 -36.52 10.29 -8.07
C LEU A 143 -37.72 10.86 -8.84
N LYS A 144 -37.46 11.82 -9.74
CA LYS A 144 -38.48 12.49 -10.55
C LYS A 144 -38.72 11.75 -11.86
N TRP A 145 -39.87 11.98 -12.49
CA TRP A 145 -40.15 11.46 -13.83
C TRP A 145 -39.15 12.04 -14.84
N VAL A 146 -38.44 11.16 -15.54
CA VAL A 146 -37.42 11.51 -16.54
C VAL A 146 -38.03 11.47 -17.93
N ARG A 147 -38.08 12.61 -18.63
CA ARG A 147 -38.48 12.65 -20.06
C ARG A 147 -37.33 12.24 -20.98
N ASN A 148 -36.12 12.72 -20.67
CA ASN A 148 -34.93 12.47 -21.46
C ASN A 148 -33.76 12.10 -20.54
N ILE A 149 -33.13 10.96 -20.80
CA ILE A 149 -31.99 10.46 -20.01
C ILE A 149 -30.77 11.35 -20.16
N ARG A 150 -30.59 11.97 -21.34
CA ARG A 150 -29.42 12.80 -21.69
C ARG A 150 -29.28 14.04 -20.83
N ASP A 151 -30.35 14.45 -20.14
CA ASP A 151 -30.35 15.59 -19.23
C ASP A 151 -29.63 15.25 -17.91
N TYR A 152 -29.60 13.97 -17.54
CA TYR A 152 -29.02 13.48 -16.28
C TYR A 152 -27.63 12.88 -16.47
N VAL A 153 -27.42 12.20 -17.58
CA VAL A 153 -26.23 11.40 -17.84
C VAL A 153 -25.77 11.61 -19.27
N ARG A 154 -24.46 11.82 -19.47
CA ARG A 154 -23.81 11.94 -20.78
C ARG A 154 -22.82 10.80 -21.01
N GLU A 155 -22.65 10.41 -22.26
CA GLU A 155 -21.61 9.44 -22.65
C GLU A 155 -20.23 9.99 -22.28
N GLY A 156 -19.37 9.13 -21.72
CA GLY A 156 -18.06 9.49 -21.18
C GLY A 156 -18.08 10.16 -19.80
N GLN A 157 -19.25 10.46 -19.23
CA GLN A 157 -19.33 11.07 -17.90
C GLN A 157 -19.01 10.05 -16.79
N LYS A 158 -18.20 10.46 -15.81
CA LYS A 158 -17.98 9.71 -14.56
C LYS A 158 -19.07 10.03 -13.55
N VAL A 159 -19.74 9.00 -13.06
CA VAL A 159 -20.84 9.11 -12.10
C VAL A 159 -20.59 8.16 -10.91
N VAL A 160 -21.08 8.57 -9.73
CA VAL A 160 -21.10 7.71 -8.54
C VAL A 160 -22.45 7.01 -8.52
N LEU A 161 -22.43 5.70 -8.35
CA LEU A 161 -23.60 4.85 -8.39
C LEU A 161 -23.61 3.91 -7.20
N GLN A 162 -24.79 3.48 -6.78
CA GLN A 162 -24.96 2.41 -5.81
C GLN A 162 -25.23 1.09 -6.53
N VAL A 163 -24.61 0.01 -6.06
CA VAL A 163 -24.86 -1.35 -6.54
C VAL A 163 -26.15 -1.88 -5.91
N LEU A 164 -27.09 -2.34 -6.75
CA LEU A 164 -28.36 -2.91 -6.30
C LEU A 164 -28.32 -4.43 -6.22
N SER A 165 -27.75 -5.06 -7.23
CA SER A 165 -27.66 -6.49 -7.34
C SER A 165 -26.48 -6.85 -8.23
N VAL A 166 -25.86 -7.98 -7.91
CA VAL A 166 -24.73 -8.53 -8.64
C VAL A 166 -25.04 -9.97 -8.96
N ASN A 167 -24.98 -10.31 -10.24
CA ASN A 167 -25.04 -11.69 -10.70
C ASN A 167 -23.65 -12.09 -11.23
N PRO A 168 -22.83 -12.79 -10.42
CA PRO A 168 -21.46 -13.13 -10.81
C PRO A 168 -21.41 -14.19 -11.92
N GLU A 169 -22.42 -15.05 -12.06
CA GLU A 169 -22.48 -16.06 -13.13
C GLU A 169 -22.63 -15.42 -14.51
N ARG A 170 -23.46 -14.37 -14.59
CA ARG A 170 -23.73 -13.63 -15.84
C ARG A 170 -22.84 -12.40 -16.02
N GLY A 171 -22.11 -11.99 -14.97
CA GLY A 171 -21.35 -10.75 -14.95
C GLY A 171 -22.22 -9.49 -15.07
N HIS A 172 -23.49 -9.58 -14.65
CA HIS A 172 -24.43 -8.46 -14.69
C HIS A 172 -24.43 -7.73 -13.35
N ILE A 173 -24.38 -6.40 -13.40
CA ILE A 173 -24.40 -5.52 -12.23
C ILE A 173 -25.48 -4.47 -12.45
N ASP A 174 -26.48 -4.45 -11.57
CA ASP A 174 -27.54 -3.46 -11.59
C ASP A 174 -27.13 -2.27 -10.71
N LEU A 175 -27.18 -1.07 -11.30
CA LEU A 175 -26.71 0.17 -10.68
C LEU A 175 -27.87 1.16 -10.49
N SER A 176 -27.73 2.02 -9.50
CA SER A 176 -28.66 3.12 -9.22
C SER A 176 -27.93 4.45 -9.02
N LEU A 177 -28.42 5.49 -9.68
CA LEU A 177 -28.00 6.88 -9.46
C LEU A 177 -28.90 7.58 -8.44
N ARG A 178 -30.19 7.26 -8.45
CA ARG A 178 -31.24 7.84 -7.60
C ARG A 178 -30.98 7.62 -6.10
N ARG A 179 -30.41 6.48 -5.72
CA ARG A 179 -30.22 6.10 -4.30
C ARG A 179 -28.97 6.70 -3.66
N VAL A 180 -28.18 7.46 -4.43
CA VAL A 180 -26.98 8.11 -3.94
C VAL A 180 -27.31 9.53 -3.46
N SER A 181 -27.18 9.78 -2.16
CA SER A 181 -27.30 11.14 -1.62
C SER A 181 -26.10 12.01 -1.99
N ASP A 182 -26.27 13.34 -1.98
CA ASP A 182 -25.16 14.28 -2.23
C ASP A 182 -23.99 14.11 -1.24
N ALA A 183 -24.30 13.78 0.01
CA ALA A 183 -23.30 13.50 1.03
C ALA A 183 -22.51 12.23 0.70
N GLN A 184 -23.18 11.13 0.35
CA GLN A 184 -22.53 9.88 -0.06
C GLN A 184 -21.72 10.05 -1.34
N ARG A 185 -22.26 10.76 -2.33
CA ARG A 185 -21.56 11.10 -3.57
C ARG A 185 -20.26 11.86 -3.28
N LYS A 186 -20.32 12.89 -2.44
CA LYS A 186 -19.13 13.67 -2.05
C LYS A 186 -18.11 12.80 -1.33
N ARG A 187 -18.55 11.95 -0.39
CA ARG A 187 -17.66 11.02 0.34
C ARG A 187 -16.95 10.06 -0.62
N LYS A 188 -17.67 9.38 -1.51
CA LYS A 188 -17.05 8.45 -2.48
C LYS A 188 -16.10 9.16 -3.45
N LEU A 189 -16.44 10.37 -3.90
CA LEU A 189 -15.52 11.17 -4.72
C LEU A 189 -14.26 11.60 -3.96
N GLN A 190 -14.36 11.88 -2.66
CA GLN A 190 -13.20 12.18 -1.81
C GLN A 190 -12.32 10.95 -1.64
N GLU A 191 -12.91 9.80 -1.34
CA GLU A 191 -12.24 8.50 -1.22
C GLU A 191 -11.43 8.18 -2.48
N VAL A 192 -12.04 8.29 -3.67
CA VAL A 192 -11.32 8.03 -4.93
C VAL A 192 -10.19 9.03 -5.20
N LYS A 193 -10.37 10.30 -4.82
CA LYS A 193 -9.29 11.30 -4.93
C LYS A 193 -8.14 11.01 -3.97
N GLN A 194 -8.45 10.61 -2.73
CA GLN A 194 -7.46 10.22 -1.72
C GLN A 194 -6.68 8.98 -2.19
N ARG A 195 -7.39 7.98 -2.72
CA ARG A 195 -6.82 6.80 -3.37
C ARG A 195 -5.84 7.16 -4.48
N GLN A 196 -6.25 7.96 -5.46
CA GLN A 196 -5.36 8.40 -6.55
C GLN A 196 -4.15 9.20 -6.06
N ARG A 197 -4.27 9.93 -4.95
CA ARG A 197 -3.13 10.63 -4.34
C ARG A 197 -2.16 9.65 -3.70
N ALA A 198 -2.66 8.71 -2.90
CA ALA A 198 -1.83 7.66 -2.31
C ALA A 198 -1.06 6.89 -3.39
N ASP A 199 -1.73 6.48 -4.46
CA ASP A 199 -1.08 5.79 -5.60
C ASP A 199 0.05 6.60 -6.23
N LYS A 200 -0.17 7.91 -6.41
CA LYS A 200 0.86 8.79 -6.97
C LYS A 200 2.06 8.89 -6.03
N LEU A 201 1.83 8.97 -4.71
CA LEU A 201 2.91 9.03 -3.73
C LEU A 201 3.72 7.73 -3.69
N LEU A 202 3.06 6.58 -3.74
CA LEU A 202 3.72 5.28 -3.79
C LEU A 202 4.51 5.10 -5.11
N LYS A 203 4.01 5.62 -6.23
CA LYS A 203 4.76 5.65 -7.50
C LYS A 203 6.01 6.51 -7.41
N ILE A 204 5.91 7.70 -6.82
CA ILE A 204 7.07 8.57 -6.58
C ILE A 204 8.11 7.85 -5.69
N LEU A 205 7.64 7.11 -4.68
CA LEU A 205 8.50 6.30 -3.82
C LEU A 205 9.18 5.16 -4.59
N ALA A 206 8.44 4.49 -5.48
CA ALA A 206 8.99 3.45 -6.34
C ALA A 206 10.12 4.00 -7.23
N ASP A 207 9.91 5.18 -7.82
CA ASP A 207 10.89 5.86 -8.66
C ASP A 207 12.14 6.26 -7.87
N GLU A 208 11.99 6.77 -6.65
CA GLU A 208 13.11 7.16 -5.77
C GLU A 208 13.95 5.95 -5.34
N LEU A 209 13.29 4.82 -5.05
CA LEU A 209 13.95 3.58 -4.65
C LEU A 209 14.42 2.73 -5.83
N LYS A 210 14.04 3.09 -7.07
CA LYS A 210 14.30 2.34 -8.32
C LYS A 210 13.78 0.89 -8.28
N VAL A 211 12.59 0.71 -7.71
CA VAL A 211 11.92 -0.59 -7.56
C VAL A 211 10.62 -0.61 -8.39
N SER A 212 10.06 -1.79 -8.64
CA SER A 212 8.77 -1.85 -9.34
C SER A 212 7.64 -1.34 -8.43
N PRO A 213 6.60 -0.67 -8.99
CA PRO A 213 5.43 -0.25 -8.22
C PRO A 213 4.77 -1.41 -7.45
N ASP A 214 4.74 -2.60 -8.04
CA ASP A 214 4.16 -3.79 -7.41
C ASP A 214 4.94 -4.22 -6.15
N GLU A 215 6.26 -4.01 -6.10
CA GLU A 215 7.06 -4.32 -4.92
C GLU A 215 6.72 -3.36 -3.76
N VAL A 216 6.49 -2.09 -4.07
CA VAL A 216 6.06 -1.07 -3.09
C VAL A 216 4.68 -1.43 -2.53
N ASP A 217 3.73 -1.80 -3.40
CA ASP A 217 2.38 -2.18 -2.98
C ASP A 217 2.39 -3.43 -2.09
N ASN A 218 3.25 -4.40 -2.41
CA ASN A 218 3.40 -5.61 -1.60
C ASN A 218 4.04 -5.35 -0.23
N LYS A 219 5.05 -4.47 -0.15
CA LYS A 219 5.80 -4.22 1.09
C LYS A 219 5.15 -3.18 1.98
N ILE A 220 4.60 -2.12 1.40
CA ILE A 220 4.02 -0.98 2.12
C ILE A 220 2.50 -1.04 2.03
N GLY A 221 1.95 -1.09 0.81
CA GLY A 221 0.49 -1.03 0.60
C GLY A 221 -0.29 -2.08 1.40
N LYS A 222 0.11 -3.36 1.29
CA LYS A 222 -0.49 -4.47 2.05
C LYS A 222 -0.34 -4.33 3.57
N LYS A 223 0.72 -3.69 4.06
CA LYS A 223 0.93 -3.48 5.51
C LYS A 223 0.08 -2.32 6.01
N LEU A 224 0.02 -1.22 5.26
CA LEU A 224 -0.85 -0.09 5.56
C LEU A 224 -2.33 -0.52 5.59
N LEU A 225 -2.79 -1.31 4.62
CA LEU A 225 -4.17 -1.83 4.61
C LEU A 225 -4.50 -2.82 5.73
N LYS A 226 -3.49 -3.39 6.40
CA LYS A 226 -3.70 -4.22 7.60
C LYS A 226 -3.87 -3.40 8.86
N GLU A 227 -3.23 -2.23 8.92
CA GLU A 227 -3.26 -1.35 10.09
C GLU A 227 -4.33 -0.26 10.00
N PHE A 228 -4.66 0.17 8.77
CA PHE A 228 -5.56 1.28 8.48
C PHE A 228 -6.61 0.87 7.44
N ASP A 229 -7.77 1.52 7.49
CA ASP A 229 -8.88 1.26 6.57
C ASP A 229 -8.55 1.71 5.14
N SER A 230 -7.68 2.72 4.98
CA SER A 230 -7.24 3.21 3.67
C SER A 230 -5.76 3.52 3.60
N LEU A 231 -5.17 3.39 2.40
CA LEU A 231 -3.77 3.73 2.14
C LEU A 231 -3.46 5.19 2.50
N TYR A 232 -4.36 6.09 2.11
CA TYR A 232 -4.16 7.52 2.30
C TYR A 232 -4.21 7.91 3.78
N GLU A 233 -5.10 7.31 4.57
CA GLU A 233 -5.16 7.51 6.01
C GLU A 233 -3.87 7.04 6.70
N GLY A 234 -3.31 5.89 6.30
CA GLY A 234 -2.02 5.44 6.78
C GLY A 234 -0.88 6.43 6.46
N LEU A 235 -0.88 7.01 5.26
CA LEU A 235 0.09 8.05 4.89
C LEU A 235 -0.11 9.36 5.67
N GLU A 236 -1.35 9.77 5.94
CA GLU A 236 -1.63 10.95 6.79
C GLU A 236 -1.20 10.71 8.23
N ALA A 237 -1.41 9.51 8.76
CA ALA A 237 -0.95 9.13 10.09
C ALA A 237 0.59 9.25 10.19
N ILE A 238 1.31 8.74 9.18
CA ILE A 238 2.78 8.88 9.09
C ILE A 238 3.21 10.34 8.98
N ALA A 239 2.44 11.20 8.30
CA ALA A 239 2.72 12.64 8.23
C ALA A 239 2.61 13.33 9.60
N GLY A 240 1.74 12.82 10.47
CA GLY A 240 1.53 13.32 11.83
C GLY A 240 2.58 12.82 12.82
N ASP A 241 2.86 11.50 12.81
CA ASP A 241 3.81 10.85 13.71
C ASP A 241 4.71 9.85 12.98
N ASP A 242 6.00 10.16 12.93
CA ASP A 242 7.03 9.35 12.27
C ASP A 242 7.14 7.94 12.87
N LYS A 243 6.78 7.76 14.15
CA LYS A 243 6.89 6.47 14.87
C LYS A 243 5.95 5.40 14.33
N ILE A 244 4.91 5.80 13.61
CA ILE A 244 3.95 4.85 13.02
C ILE A 244 4.66 3.96 12.00
N VAL A 245 5.68 4.48 11.31
CA VAL A 245 6.46 3.74 10.32
C VAL A 245 7.22 2.55 10.94
N ASP A 246 7.51 2.60 12.24
CA ASP A 246 8.22 1.50 12.91
C ASP A 246 7.39 0.22 12.99
N ARG A 247 6.06 0.35 13.04
CA ARG A 247 5.12 -0.79 13.07
C ARG A 247 5.15 -1.60 11.78
N LEU A 248 5.44 -0.92 10.66
CA LEU A 248 5.48 -1.52 9.33
C LEU A 248 6.68 -2.48 9.13
N SER A 249 7.62 -2.59 10.06
CA SER A 249 8.77 -3.51 9.97
C SER A 249 9.48 -3.41 8.60
N LEU A 250 9.86 -2.19 8.24
CA LEU A 250 10.56 -1.84 6.99
C LEU A 250 12.05 -1.64 7.25
N ASN A 251 12.86 -1.81 6.19
CA ASN A 251 14.28 -1.47 6.24
C ASN A 251 14.47 0.06 6.38
N GLU A 252 15.51 0.52 7.07
CA GLU A 252 15.75 1.94 7.36
C GLU A 252 15.72 2.82 6.12
N LYS A 253 16.31 2.35 5.01
CA LYS A 253 16.27 3.04 3.70
C LYS A 253 14.85 3.32 3.20
N TRP A 254 13.92 2.39 3.42
CA TRP A 254 12.53 2.54 2.98
C TRP A 254 11.76 3.47 3.93
N LYS A 255 12.08 3.44 5.22
CA LYS A 255 11.45 4.31 6.22
C LYS A 255 11.76 5.77 5.96
N SER A 256 13.04 6.12 5.79
CA SER A 256 13.46 7.50 5.54
C SER A 256 12.83 8.06 4.26
N ALA A 257 12.92 7.32 3.16
CA ALA A 257 12.32 7.72 1.88
C ALA A 257 10.80 7.92 1.98
N LEU A 258 10.09 7.01 2.68
CA LEU A 258 8.65 7.14 2.87
C LEU A 258 8.29 8.40 3.68
N ILE A 259 8.97 8.63 4.80
CA ILE A 259 8.75 9.81 5.66
C ILE A 259 9.01 11.10 4.89
N ASP A 260 10.09 11.15 4.11
CA ASP A 260 10.46 12.33 3.34
C ASP A 260 9.42 12.67 2.27
N ILE A 261 8.92 11.67 1.52
CA ILE A 261 7.87 11.88 0.52
C ILE A 261 6.57 12.33 1.18
N VAL A 262 6.20 11.68 2.28
CA VAL A 262 4.96 11.99 3.01
C VAL A 262 4.99 13.43 3.54
N LYS A 263 6.06 13.84 4.23
CA LYS A 263 6.20 15.21 4.77
C LYS A 263 6.24 16.28 3.69
N LYS A 264 6.84 15.99 2.53
CA LYS A 264 6.89 16.93 1.39
C LYS A 264 5.52 17.13 0.74
N ASN A 265 4.68 16.09 0.69
CA ASN A 265 3.45 16.11 -0.11
C ASN A 265 2.16 16.25 0.72
N ILE A 266 2.15 15.75 1.95
CA ILE A 266 1.01 15.78 2.85
C ILE A 266 1.27 16.86 3.90
N LYS A 267 0.51 17.95 3.83
CA LYS A 267 0.49 18.95 4.89
C LYS A 267 -0.24 18.33 6.09
N PRO A 268 0.39 18.20 7.27
CA PRO A 268 -0.30 17.66 8.42
C PRO A 268 -1.52 18.55 8.76
N PRO A 269 -2.62 17.97 9.23
CA PRO A 269 -3.78 18.76 9.63
C PRO A 269 -3.38 19.62 10.84
N PHE A 270 -3.41 20.93 10.67
CA PHE A 270 -3.20 21.87 11.77
C PHE A 270 -4.53 22.29 12.37
N VAL A 271 -4.53 22.38 13.67
CA VAL A 271 -5.62 22.93 14.46
C VAL A 271 -5.29 24.37 14.83
N TYR A 272 -6.29 25.23 14.77
CA TYR A 272 -6.21 26.61 15.23
C TYR A 272 -7.03 26.76 16.50
N ILE A 273 -6.39 27.19 17.59
CA ILE A 273 -7.08 27.59 18.81
C ILE A 273 -6.97 29.11 18.94
N THR A 274 -8.06 29.73 19.36
CA THR A 274 -8.11 31.17 19.60
C THR A 274 -8.36 31.44 21.08
N GLY A 275 -7.63 32.40 21.63
CA GLY A 275 -7.87 33.00 22.94
C GLY A 275 -7.88 34.51 22.84
N TYR A 276 -8.43 35.16 23.85
CA TYR A 276 -8.47 36.61 23.95
C TYR A 276 -7.75 37.03 25.23
N VAL A 277 -6.94 38.07 25.13
CA VAL A 277 -6.27 38.67 26.26
C VAL A 277 -6.67 40.13 26.34
N GLU A 278 -7.10 40.54 27.52
CA GLU A 278 -7.36 41.92 27.86
C GLU A 278 -6.13 42.48 28.57
N LEU A 279 -5.58 43.58 28.06
CA LEU A 279 -4.37 44.21 28.60
C LEU A 279 -4.59 45.70 28.82
N ARG A 280 -4.48 46.15 30.07
CA ARG A 280 -4.62 47.55 30.49
C ARG A 280 -3.35 48.04 31.16
N SER A 281 -2.96 49.29 30.92
CA SER A 281 -1.88 49.95 31.64
C SER A 281 -2.22 51.44 31.75
N TYR A 282 -2.09 51.99 32.95
CA TYR A 282 -2.35 53.41 33.24
C TYR A 282 -1.06 54.23 33.33
N GLU A 283 0.09 53.60 33.09
CA GLU A 283 1.39 54.28 33.12
C GLU A 283 1.55 55.21 31.91
N PRO A 284 2.33 56.30 32.02
CA PRO A 284 2.60 57.22 30.91
C PRO A 284 3.20 56.52 29.67
N ASN A 285 3.92 55.41 29.86
CA ASN A 285 4.50 54.56 28.81
C ASN A 285 3.68 53.27 28.54
N GLY A 286 2.41 53.22 28.96
CA GLY A 286 1.57 52.02 28.93
C GLY A 286 1.43 51.35 27.56
N VAL A 287 1.39 52.14 26.47
CA VAL A 287 1.34 51.59 25.10
C VAL A 287 2.58 50.75 24.76
N ASN A 288 3.75 51.18 25.22
CA ASN A 288 5.00 50.44 24.98
C ASN A 288 5.03 49.15 25.80
N ILE A 289 4.58 49.22 27.06
CA ILE A 289 4.45 48.06 27.94
C ILE A 289 3.53 47.00 27.32
N ILE A 290 2.37 47.41 26.77
CA ILE A 290 1.43 46.50 26.10
C ILE A 290 2.07 45.89 24.84
N LYS A 291 2.73 46.69 24.00
CA LYS A 291 3.42 46.18 22.80
C LYS A 291 4.49 45.15 23.15
N GLU A 292 5.26 45.38 24.21
CA GLU A 292 6.28 44.44 24.67
C GLU A 292 5.68 43.17 25.28
N SER A 293 4.55 43.27 26.00
CA SER A 293 3.78 42.12 26.46
C SER A 293 3.33 41.25 25.28
N LEU A 294 2.72 41.86 24.26
CA LEU A 294 2.25 41.16 23.07
C LEU A 294 3.41 40.52 22.29
N LYS A 295 4.55 41.21 22.16
CA LYS A 295 5.77 40.63 21.58
C LYS A 295 6.29 39.44 22.38
N LYS A 296 6.14 39.42 23.71
CA LYS A 296 6.53 38.26 24.54
C LYS A 296 5.61 37.07 24.36
N ILE A 297 4.33 37.31 24.05
CA ILE A 297 3.36 36.27 23.70
C ILE A 297 3.69 35.70 22.31
N GLU A 298 3.91 36.57 21.33
CA GLU A 298 4.20 36.19 19.93
C GLU A 298 5.50 35.39 19.81
N ASN A 299 6.56 35.79 20.52
CA ASN A 299 7.85 35.12 20.51
C ASN A 299 7.94 33.93 21.50
N TYR A 300 6.81 33.41 21.97
CA TYR A 300 6.81 32.27 22.88
C TYR A 300 6.95 30.95 22.11
N LYS A 301 8.15 30.35 22.15
CA LYS A 301 8.47 29.01 21.60
C LYS A 301 7.92 28.80 20.19
N THR A 302 8.39 29.62 19.25
CA THR A 302 8.05 29.48 17.83
C THR A 302 9.01 28.48 17.17
N ASP A 303 8.56 27.23 17.03
CA ASP A 303 9.23 26.20 16.21
C ASP A 303 8.47 26.03 14.86
N SER A 304 9.01 25.29 13.89
CA SER A 304 8.33 25.05 12.60
C SER A 304 6.94 24.40 12.72
N ASP A 305 6.67 23.76 13.86
CA ASP A 305 5.41 23.05 14.15
C ASP A 305 4.36 23.90 14.89
N PHE A 306 4.75 25.05 15.45
CA PHE A 306 3.89 25.90 16.27
C PHE A 306 4.02 27.37 15.90
N GLU A 307 2.88 28.00 15.62
CA GLU A 307 2.84 29.41 15.23
C GLU A 307 1.83 30.15 16.09
N ILE A 308 2.27 31.27 16.66
CA ILE A 308 1.43 32.14 17.49
C ILE A 308 1.24 33.44 16.73
N GLU A 309 0.01 33.71 16.31
CA GLU A 309 -0.40 34.96 15.67
C GLU A 309 -1.10 35.83 16.71
N VAL A 310 -0.59 37.04 16.94
CA VAL A 310 -1.25 38.05 17.78
C VAL A 310 -1.96 39.07 16.89
N GLY A 311 -3.27 39.18 17.04
CA GLY A 311 -4.13 40.11 16.31
C GLY A 311 -4.76 41.14 17.21
N TYR A 312 -4.90 42.36 16.70
CA TYR A 312 -5.67 43.41 17.37
C TYR A 312 -7.17 43.23 17.10
N VAL A 313 -8.02 43.45 18.11
CA VAL A 313 -9.48 43.42 17.96
C VAL A 313 -10.07 44.80 18.24
N SER A 314 -9.93 45.27 19.48
CA SER A 314 -10.39 46.59 19.96
C SER A 314 -9.65 46.90 21.25
N PRO A 315 -9.48 48.15 21.71
CA PRO A 315 -8.93 48.38 23.04
C PRO A 315 -9.92 47.85 24.10
N PRO A 316 -9.47 47.30 25.23
CA PRO A 316 -8.12 46.80 25.58
C PRO A 316 -7.85 45.31 25.19
N ILE A 317 -8.55 44.78 24.18
CA ILE A 317 -8.66 43.37 23.80
C ILE A 317 -7.77 43.00 22.61
N TYR A 318 -7.00 41.92 22.77
CA TYR A 318 -6.15 41.33 21.74
C TYR A 318 -6.49 39.86 21.56
N ARG A 319 -6.40 39.36 20.32
CA ARG A 319 -6.64 37.97 19.96
C ARG A 319 -5.31 37.24 19.81
N VAL A 320 -5.16 36.11 20.46
CA VAL A 320 -4.01 35.22 20.31
C VAL A 320 -4.50 33.94 19.63
N LYS A 321 -3.96 33.64 18.46
CA LYS A 321 -4.31 32.46 17.67
C LYS A 321 -3.09 31.56 17.57
N VAL A 322 -3.25 30.31 17.99
CA VAL A 322 -2.18 29.32 18.04
C VAL A 322 -2.48 28.23 17.01
N ARG A 323 -1.50 27.98 16.13
CA ARG A 323 -1.48 26.87 15.18
C ARG A 323 -0.63 25.74 15.74
N SER A 324 -1.15 24.51 15.71
CA SER A 324 -0.48 23.32 16.26
C SER A 324 -1.03 22.06 15.58
N LYS A 325 -0.31 20.94 15.69
CA LYS A 325 -0.77 19.63 15.22
C LYS A 325 -1.93 19.07 16.08
N ASP A 326 -1.88 19.30 17.39
CA ASP A 326 -2.85 18.77 18.35
C ASP A 326 -3.54 19.85 19.18
N TYR A 327 -4.81 19.61 19.54
CA TYR A 327 -5.60 20.47 20.43
C TYR A 327 -4.99 20.60 21.84
N LYS A 328 -4.52 19.49 22.43
CA LYS A 328 -3.96 19.50 23.80
C LYS A 328 -2.69 20.32 23.86
N SER A 329 -1.80 20.12 22.89
CA SER A 329 -0.56 20.87 22.75
C SER A 329 -0.84 22.36 22.48
N ALA A 330 -1.80 22.66 21.60
CA ALA A 330 -2.23 24.03 21.31
C ALA A 330 -2.76 24.76 22.54
N GLU A 331 -3.61 24.10 23.34
CA GLU A 331 -4.21 24.70 24.54
C GLU A 331 -3.15 25.00 25.60
N LYS A 332 -2.23 24.05 25.83
CA LYS A 332 -1.12 24.23 26.76
C LYS A 332 -0.20 25.38 26.32
N LEU A 333 0.11 25.46 25.02
CA LEU A 333 0.93 26.53 24.48
C LEU A 333 0.25 27.90 24.59
N LEU A 334 -1.03 27.99 24.22
CA LEU A 334 -1.82 29.22 24.32
C LEU A 334 -1.81 29.78 25.75
N ARG A 335 -2.12 28.93 26.74
CA ARG A 335 -2.15 29.35 28.15
C ARG A 335 -0.79 29.85 28.61
N ASN A 336 0.27 29.06 28.40
CA ASN A 336 1.62 29.45 28.82
C ASN A 336 2.11 30.74 28.13
N ALA A 337 1.79 30.92 26.85
CA ALA A 337 2.17 32.12 26.11
C ALA A 337 1.47 33.36 26.69
N ILE A 338 0.16 33.27 26.93
CA ILE A 338 -0.64 34.35 27.51
C ILE A 338 -0.22 34.66 28.94
N GLU A 339 -0.01 33.63 29.77
CA GLU A 339 0.50 33.79 31.15
C GLU A 339 1.84 34.54 31.16
N LYS A 340 2.74 34.28 30.21
CA LYS A 340 4.01 35.03 30.10
C LYS A 340 3.80 36.51 29.77
N GLY A 341 2.82 36.82 28.92
CA GLY A 341 2.44 38.20 28.58
C GLY A 341 1.79 38.92 29.76
N ILE A 342 0.87 38.27 30.47
CA ILE A 342 0.20 38.80 31.66
C ILE A 342 1.23 39.04 32.77
N ASN A 343 2.09 38.05 33.06
CA ASN A 343 3.17 38.22 34.05
C ASN A 343 4.12 39.39 33.70
N TYR A 344 4.27 39.75 32.42
CA TYR A 344 5.05 40.92 32.04
C TYR A 344 4.30 42.23 32.31
N ILE A 345 2.99 42.26 32.05
CA ILE A 345 2.20 43.47 32.25
C ILE A 345 2.03 43.78 33.74
N GLU A 346 1.78 42.74 34.56
CA GLU A 346 1.64 42.86 36.01
C GLU A 346 2.92 43.35 36.68
N LYS A 347 4.09 42.91 36.19
CA LYS A 347 5.40 43.41 36.66
C LYS A 347 5.64 44.89 36.37
N ASN A 348 4.93 45.46 35.40
CA ASN A 348 5.03 46.87 35.01
C ASN A 348 3.74 47.64 35.38
N SER A 349 3.08 47.26 36.49
CA SER A 349 1.89 47.93 37.03
C SER A 349 0.67 47.97 36.09
N GLY A 350 0.58 47.05 35.14
CA GLY A 350 -0.61 46.86 34.31
C GLY A 350 -1.47 45.68 34.76
N ILE A 351 -2.63 45.53 34.13
CA ILE A 351 -3.63 44.49 34.43
C ILE A 351 -3.80 43.63 33.18
N GLY A 352 -3.78 42.31 33.35
CA GLY A 352 -3.95 41.36 32.26
C GLY A 352 -4.96 40.26 32.61
N GLU A 353 -5.96 40.06 31.77
CA GLU A 353 -6.97 39.00 31.96
C GLU A 353 -7.08 38.12 30.70
N PHE A 354 -7.27 36.82 30.92
CA PHE A 354 -7.43 35.84 29.84
C PHE A 354 -8.89 35.39 29.71
N HIS A 355 -9.39 35.41 28.48
CA HIS A 355 -10.74 34.97 28.15
C HIS A 355 -10.73 33.94 27.02
N ARG A 356 -11.58 32.91 27.15
CA ARG A 356 -11.66 31.87 26.13
C ARG A 356 -12.51 32.33 24.95
N LYS A 357 -13.60 33.02 25.23
CA LYS A 357 -14.51 33.55 24.22
C LYS A 357 -14.54 35.06 24.28
N ILE A 358 -14.72 35.69 23.12
CA ILE A 358 -14.85 37.14 23.02
C ILE A 358 -16.08 37.67 23.80
N GLU A 359 -17.11 36.84 23.96
CA GLU A 359 -18.33 37.17 24.70
C GLU A 359 -18.10 37.33 26.21
N GLU A 360 -17.09 36.66 26.76
CA GLU A 360 -16.73 36.76 28.19
C GLU A 360 -16.13 38.12 28.53
N VAL A 361 -15.53 38.80 27.54
CA VAL A 361 -14.89 40.12 27.70
C VAL A 361 -15.91 41.27 27.64
N ARG A 362 -17.09 41.01 27.06
CA ARG A 362 -18.14 42.03 26.85
C ARG A 362 -19.18 42.07 27.96
N LYS A 363 -19.14 41.11 28.88
CA LYS A 363 -19.98 41.07 30.07
C LYS A 363 -19.26 41.79 31.20
#